data_AF-A0A962SME0-F1
#
_entry.id   AF-A0A962SME0-F1
#
_cell.length_a   1.000
_cell.length_b   1.000
_cell.length_c   1.000
_cell.angle_alpha   90.00
_cell.angle_beta   90.00
_cell.angle_gamma   90.00
#
_symmetry.space_group_name_H-M   'P 1'
#
loop_
_entity.id
_entity.type
_entity.pdbx_description
1 polymer ?
#
loop_
_entity_poly.entity_id
_entity_poly.type
_entity_poly.pdbx_seq_one_letter_code
_entity_poly.pdbx_strand_id
1 'polypeptide(L)'
;MEELPVTSRECAELQHKRAVSEVSELWDLLDQVRDPELPVLSLWDLGVLRDVQRVSGRVVVTITPTYSGCPALETMRGDIER
;
A
#
# COMPACT_ATOMS: atom_id res chain seq x y z
N MET A 1 -18.39 -15.01 -13.91
CA MET A 1 -17.03 -15.46 -13.58
C MET A 1 -16.14 -14.84 -14.65
N GLU A 2 -15.91 -13.54 -14.53
CA GLU A 2 -15.09 -12.79 -15.47
C GLU A 2 -13.73 -12.67 -14.82
N GLU A 3 -12.79 -13.48 -15.29
CA GLU A 3 -11.41 -13.43 -14.84
C GLU A 3 -10.80 -12.14 -15.39
N LEU A 4 -10.91 -11.07 -14.62
CA LEU A 4 -10.23 -9.81 -14.91
C LEU A 4 -8.72 -10.10 -14.91
N PRO A 5 -7.99 -9.78 -15.99
CA PRO A 5 -6.54 -9.97 -16.03
C PRO A 5 -5.91 -9.06 -14.97
N VAL A 6 -5.36 -9.66 -13.90
CA VAL A 6 -4.72 -8.99 -12.76
C VAL A 6 -3.42 -8.23 -13.11
N THR A 7 -3.06 -8.18 -14.40
CA THR A 7 -1.92 -7.43 -14.94
C THR A 7 -2.40 -6.16 -15.64
N SER A 8 -3.07 -5.28 -14.90
CA SER A 8 -3.33 -3.91 -15.36
C SER A 8 -2.01 -3.13 -15.44
N ARG A 9 -1.92 -2.16 -16.36
CA ARG A 9 -0.73 -1.29 -16.50
C ARG A 9 -0.38 -0.60 -15.18
N GLU A 10 -1.39 -0.24 -14.39
CA GLU A 10 -1.21 0.37 -13.08
C GLU A 10 -0.44 -0.53 -12.10
N CYS A 11 -0.70 -1.85 -12.08
CA CYS A 11 0.08 -2.78 -11.24
C CYS A 11 1.56 -2.83 -11.67
N ALA A 12 1.84 -2.82 -12.97
CA ALA A 12 3.22 -2.85 -13.48
C ALA A 12 3.97 -1.54 -13.16
N GLU A 13 3.29 -0.40 -13.22
CA GLU A 13 3.85 0.90 -12.86
C GLU A 13 4.20 0.96 -11.36
N LEU A 14 3.29 0.50 -10.49
CA LEU A 14 3.55 0.43 -9.05
C LEU A 14 4.68 -0.54 -8.71
N GLN A 15 4.72 -1.71 -9.36
CA GLN A 15 5.78 -2.70 -9.14
C GLN A 15 7.15 -2.17 -9.59
N HIS A 16 7.20 -1.50 -10.74
CA HIS A 16 8.42 -0.81 -11.18
C HIS A 16 8.84 0.25 -10.15
N LYS A 17 7.88 1.05 -9.68
CA LYS A 17 8.13 2.10 -8.68
C LYS A 17 8.69 1.55 -7.37
N ARG A 18 8.15 0.44 -6.86
CA ARG A 18 8.70 -0.29 -5.70
C ARG A 18 10.12 -0.78 -5.99
N ALA A 19 10.36 -1.35 -7.16
CA ALA A 19 11.67 -1.90 -7.55
C ALA A 19 12.77 -0.85 -7.72
N VAL A 20 12.43 0.36 -8.17
CA VAL A 20 13.38 1.47 -8.35
C VAL A 20 13.44 2.44 -7.17
N SER A 21 12.61 2.24 -6.14
CA SER A 21 12.55 3.14 -5.00
C SER A 21 13.81 3.03 -4.15
N GLU A 22 14.36 4.18 -3.74
CA GLU A 22 15.48 4.24 -2.80
C GLU A 22 15.09 3.80 -1.37
N VAL A 23 13.81 3.52 -1.13
CA VAL A 23 13.25 3.12 0.17
C VAL A 23 12.55 1.76 0.12
N SER A 24 13.15 0.79 -0.57
CA SER A 24 12.62 -0.59 -0.64
C SER A 24 12.29 -1.17 0.74
N GLU A 25 13.11 -0.90 1.74
CA GLU A 25 12.90 -1.32 3.14
C GLU A 25 11.55 -0.86 3.72
N LEU A 26 11.08 0.34 3.34
CA LEU A 26 9.80 0.88 3.80
C LEU A 26 8.62 0.22 3.07
N TRP A 27 8.80 -0.16 1.80
CA TRP A 27 7.80 -0.94 1.08
C TRP A 27 7.61 -2.30 1.74
N ASP A 28 8.69 -2.99 2.11
CA ASP A 28 8.61 -4.27 2.83
C ASP A 28 8.03 -4.12 4.24
N LEU A 29 8.29 -3.00 4.92
CA LEU A 29 7.67 -2.70 6.21
C LEU A 29 6.15 -2.51 6.07
N LEU A 30 5.71 -1.72 5.09
CA LEU A 30 4.29 -1.44 4.85
C LEU A 30 3.52 -2.65 4.32
N ASP A 31 4.21 -3.59 3.67
CA ASP A 31 3.67 -4.90 3.27
C ASP A 31 3.24 -5.73 4.50
N GLN A 32 3.85 -5.51 5.66
CA GLN A 32 3.43 -6.17 6.91
C GLN A 32 2.16 -5.57 7.51
N VAL A 33 1.75 -4.38 7.08
CA VAL A 33 0.50 -3.75 7.51
C VAL A 33 -0.65 -4.45 6.78
N ARG A 34 -1.38 -5.27 7.54
CA ARG A 34 -2.51 -6.05 7.04
C ARG A 34 -3.81 -5.33 7.26
N ASP A 35 -4.79 -5.61 6.41
CA ASP A 35 -6.12 -5.09 6.59
C ASP A 35 -6.78 -5.72 7.83
N PRO A 36 -7.39 -4.93 8.72
CA PRO A 36 -8.01 -5.44 9.95
C PRO A 36 -9.28 -6.26 9.68
N GLU A 37 -9.97 -6.03 8.56
CA GLU A 37 -11.16 -6.76 8.12
C GLU A 37 -10.76 -7.99 7.28
N LEU A 38 -9.65 -7.91 6.53
CA LEU A 38 -9.07 -8.96 5.70
C LEU A 38 -7.61 -9.24 6.09
N PRO A 39 -7.36 -9.97 7.20
CA PRO A 39 -6.02 -10.18 7.77
C PRO A 39 -5.07 -11.00 6.89
N VAL A 40 -5.54 -11.48 5.75
CA VAL A 40 -4.76 -12.25 4.77
C VAL A 40 -4.21 -11.37 3.65
N LEU A 41 -4.68 -10.12 3.52
CA LEU A 41 -4.25 -9.18 2.49
C LEU A 41 -3.51 -8.00 3.12
N SER A 42 -2.38 -7.63 2.53
CA SER A 42 -1.64 -6.42 2.88
C SER A 42 -2.19 -5.18 2.17
N LEU A 43 -1.76 -3.99 2.60
CA LEU A 43 -2.00 -2.74 1.89
C LEU A 43 -1.51 -2.78 0.43
N TRP A 44 -0.46 -3.54 0.15
CA TRP A 44 0.07 -3.76 -1.19
C TRP A 44 -0.83 -4.70 -2.01
N ASP A 45 -1.24 -5.82 -1.45
CA ASP A 45 -2.12 -6.79 -2.12
C ASP A 45 -3.48 -6.18 -2.49
N LEU A 46 -3.98 -5.26 -1.66
CA LEU A 46 -5.21 -4.54 -1.90
C LEU A 46 -5.08 -3.45 -2.97
N GLY A 47 -3.86 -3.12 -3.44
CA GLY A 47 -3.61 -1.98 -4.32
C GLY A 47 -3.93 -0.62 -3.69
N VAL A 48 -4.01 -0.59 -2.35
CA VAL A 48 -4.26 0.62 -1.56
C VAL A 48 -2.98 1.43 -1.45
N LEU A 49 -1.83 0.78 -1.31
CA LEU A 49 -0.53 1.44 -1.30
C LEU A 49 -0.12 1.91 -2.71
N ARG A 50 -0.03 3.23 -2.91
CA ARG A 50 0.29 3.84 -4.22
C ARG A 50 1.70 4.38 -4.31
N ASP A 51 2.26 4.85 -3.20
CA ASP A 51 3.61 5.38 -3.20
C ASP A 51 4.26 5.41 -1.82
N VAL A 52 5.58 5.26 -1.80
CA VAL A 52 6.41 5.45 -0.62
C VAL A 52 7.65 6.20 -1.05
N GLN A 53 7.89 7.35 -0.42
CA GLN A 53 9.04 8.20 -0.70
C GLN A 53 9.57 8.81 0.59
N ARG A 54 10.88 9.09 0.61
CA ARG A 54 11.52 9.80 1.72
C ARG A 54 11.83 11.22 1.30
N VAL A 55 11.21 12.19 1.96
CA VAL A 55 11.37 13.62 1.66
C VAL A 55 11.92 14.32 2.89
N SER A 56 13.10 14.92 2.77
CA SER A 56 13.74 15.71 3.84
C SER A 56 13.81 14.99 5.20
N GLY A 57 14.09 13.68 5.18
CA GLY A 57 14.18 12.84 6.38
C GLY A 57 12.85 12.30 6.91
N ARG A 58 11.71 12.65 6.30
CA ARG A 58 10.38 12.14 6.62
C ARG A 58 9.93 11.10 5.60
N VAL A 59 9.16 10.12 6.05
CA VAL A 59 8.53 9.14 5.17
C VAL A 59 7.15 9.64 4.78
N VAL A 60 6.87 9.68 3.47
CA VAL A 60 5.57 10.04 2.92
C VAL A 60 5.00 8.79 2.23
N VAL A 61 3.88 8.31 2.75
CA VAL A 61 3.15 7.16 2.24
C VAL A 61 1.85 7.65 1.60
N THR A 62 1.66 7.35 0.31
CA THR A 62 0.42 7.65 -0.40
C THR A 62 -0.42 6.40 -0.47
N ILE A 63 -1.61 6.45 0.13
CA ILE A 63 -2.59 5.36 0.09
C ILE A 63 -3.90 5.84 -0.55
N THR A 64 -4.58 4.97 -1.27
CA THR A 64 -5.93 5.21 -1.81
C THR A 64 -6.90 4.20 -1.21
N PRO A 65 -7.68 4.57 -0.19
CA PRO A 65 -8.62 3.66 0.43
C PRO A 65 -9.75 3.29 -0.54
N THR A 66 -10.16 2.03 -0.53
CA THR A 66 -11.27 1.51 -1.34
C THR A 66 -12.65 1.83 -0.75
N TYR A 67 -12.72 2.29 0.51
CA TYR A 67 -13.96 2.74 1.14
C TYR A 67 -13.72 3.95 2.06
N SER A 68 -14.32 5.09 1.70
CA SER A 68 -14.14 6.39 2.36
C SER A 68 -14.83 6.53 3.73
N GLY A 69 -15.47 5.47 4.24
CA GLY A 69 -16.21 5.48 5.52
C GLY A 69 -15.81 4.41 6.53
N CYS A 70 -14.67 3.72 6.38
CA CYS A 70 -14.34 2.58 7.23
C CYS A 70 -13.46 2.93 8.45
N PRO A 71 -13.77 2.41 9.65
CA PRO A 71 -12.90 2.50 10.84
C PRO A 71 -11.53 1.85 10.61
N ALA A 72 -11.41 0.97 9.61
CA ALA A 72 -10.14 0.37 9.18
C ALA A 72 -9.08 1.40 8.76
N LEU A 73 -9.46 2.56 8.19
CA LEU A 73 -8.50 3.58 7.78
C LEU A 73 -7.77 4.21 8.97
N GLU A 74 -8.48 4.43 10.08
CA GLU A 74 -7.85 4.96 11.30
C GLU A 74 -6.89 3.94 11.91
N THR A 75 -7.26 2.66 11.91
CA THR A 75 -6.38 1.57 12.38
C THR A 75 -5.13 1.46 11.50
N MET A 76 -5.27 1.45 10.17
CA MET A 76 -4.14 1.41 9.24
C MET A 76 -3.23 2.63 9.39
N ARG A 77 -3.82 3.83 9.56
CA ARG A 77 -3.03 5.05 9.84
C ARG A 77 -2.25 4.89 11.14
N GLY A 78 -2.88 4.39 12.20
CA GLY A 78 -2.22 4.13 13.48
C GLY A 78 -1.05 3.16 13.37
N ASP A 79 -1.17 2.10 12.56
CA ASP A 79 -0.07 1.16 12.27
C ASP A 79 1.07 1.80 11.47
N ILE A 80 0.77 2.74 10.57
CA ILE A 80 1.79 3.47 9.78
C ILE A 80 2.55 4.50 10.63
N GLU A 81 1.87 5.14 11.60
CA GLU A 81 2.46 6.18 12.45
C GLU A 81 3.29 5.64 13.64
N ARG A 82 3.30 4.33 13.86
CA ARG A 82 3.92 3.67 15.01
C ARG A 82 5.39 3.29 14.78
#